data_AF-A0A925E9I4-F1
#
_entry.id   AF-A0A925E9I4-F1
#
_cell.length_a   1.000
_cell.length_b   1.000
_cell.length_c   1.000
_cell.angle_alpha   90.00
_cell.angle_beta   90.00
_cell.angle_gamma   90.00
#
_symmetry.space_group_name_H-M   'P 1'
#
loop_
_entity.id
_entity.type
_entity.pdbx_description
1 polymer ?
#
loop_
_entity_poly.entity_id
_entity_poly.type
_entity_poly.pdbx_seq_one_letter_code
_entity_poly.pdbx_strand_id
1 'polypeptide(L)'
;MKNYRVISLLVCIVFTTNYSFGQTPINTVSTVSTIVVPGSSSAQTTRSHTNSVNTILPSTNYNLNYNNNGNVNIISFSLSGKTYVRFKNFDTVIIRRAANAWETTGGNKQHIYVEGAAAVNNVTFNMPFPAAFPQVSGYSYMQKVMKEGYINRGSDNVFNNDSASDLTYNNIERVDFVYKPGMTASNIVSAGFLIAERGGNDPFKIAAITGIDANGNPTSFGPVRSVGTASYGGIIMSAATYVMRKDPADNNLRPFSLVPSQGIRSVFIRLGDLGIASLQRVYGYALMGNDVTASTSAQVLNYTNTTYFPRTTTTANGGMDLASAPGIFETDFVLAGHYLTLTVENKSCRQELEWNDNDFMQAKAYQVERSMDGNNFEPLKTVNATQESKNIFTD
;
A
#
# COMPACT_ATOMS: atom_id res chain seq x y z
N MET A 1 11.46 18.18 11.04
CA MET A 1 12.92 18.00 11.26
C MET A 1 13.59 18.07 9.89
N LYS A 2 14.64 18.87 9.71
CA LYS A 2 15.25 19.14 8.39
C LYS A 2 16.50 18.27 8.22
N ASN A 3 16.55 17.48 7.14
CA ASN A 3 17.57 16.47 6.88
C ASN A 3 18.82 17.04 6.17
N TYR A 4 19.97 16.40 6.36
CA TYR A 4 21.23 16.63 5.65
C TYR A 4 21.29 15.70 4.43
N ARG A 5 21.67 16.19 3.24
CA ARG A 5 21.86 15.36 2.02
C ARG A 5 23.35 15.20 1.71
N VAL A 6 23.80 13.96 1.55
CA VAL A 6 25.17 13.61 1.11
C VAL A 6 25.16 13.35 -0.40
N ILE A 7 26.08 13.98 -1.14
CA ILE A 7 26.31 13.71 -2.56
C ILE A 7 27.46 12.70 -2.66
N SER A 8 27.15 11.43 -2.96
CA SER A 8 28.16 10.42 -3.28
C SER A 8 28.15 10.12 -4.78
N LEU A 9 29.31 10.18 -5.42
CA LEU A 9 29.54 9.77 -6.80
C LEU A 9 29.54 8.23 -6.87
N LEU A 10 28.55 7.63 -7.53
CA LEU A 10 28.47 6.18 -7.71
C LEU A 10 28.95 5.81 -9.13
N VAL A 11 30.12 5.16 -9.22
CA VAL A 11 30.49 4.40 -10.42
C VAL A 11 29.81 3.04 -10.34
N CYS A 12 28.84 2.80 -11.22
CA CYS A 12 28.11 1.54 -11.31
C CYS A 12 29.04 0.42 -11.81
N ILE A 13 29.56 -0.40 -10.90
CA ILE A 13 29.99 -1.76 -11.24
C ILE A 13 28.76 -2.65 -11.10
N VAL A 14 28.29 -3.19 -12.23
CA VAL A 14 27.16 -4.11 -12.27
C VAL A 14 27.61 -5.45 -11.68
N PHE A 15 27.38 -5.64 -10.39
CA PHE A 15 27.35 -6.97 -9.79
C PHE A 15 25.94 -7.53 -9.99
N THR A 16 25.84 -8.64 -10.70
CA THR A 16 24.61 -9.45 -10.76
C THR A 16 24.45 -10.20 -9.44
N THR A 17 23.95 -9.52 -8.40
CA THR A 17 23.53 -10.21 -7.18
C THR A 17 22.18 -10.87 -7.45
N ASN A 18 22.15 -12.20 -7.41
CA ASN A 18 20.91 -12.95 -7.30
C ASN A 18 20.24 -12.59 -5.96
N TYR A 19 19.31 -11.63 -5.99
CA TYR A 19 18.44 -11.39 -4.84
C TYR A 19 17.50 -12.59 -4.72
N SER A 20 17.65 -13.37 -3.64
CA SER A 20 16.57 -14.24 -3.20
C SER A 20 15.40 -13.35 -2.75
N PHE A 21 14.18 -13.79 -3.01
CA PHE A 21 12.98 -13.06 -2.61
C PHE A 21 12.89 -13.05 -1.07
N GLY A 22 13.35 -11.97 -0.44
CA GLY A 22 13.37 -11.83 1.01
C GLY A 22 12.15 -11.07 1.52
N GLN A 23 11.05 -11.79 1.78
CA GLN A 23 9.90 -11.19 2.45
C GLN A 23 10.32 -10.76 3.85
N THR A 24 10.07 -9.50 4.21
CA THR A 24 10.58 -8.98 5.48
C THR A 24 9.45 -8.72 6.47
N PRO A 25 9.35 -9.50 7.56
CA PRO A 25 8.28 -9.33 8.54
C PRO A 25 8.40 -7.99 9.28
N ILE A 26 7.27 -7.31 9.50
CA ILE A 26 7.21 -6.08 10.29
C ILE A 26 6.54 -6.37 11.64
N ASN A 27 7.28 -6.12 12.71
CA ASN A 27 6.84 -6.41 14.08
C ASN A 27 6.33 -5.17 14.82
N THR A 28 6.77 -3.98 14.40
CA THR A 28 6.48 -2.72 15.07
C THR A 28 6.34 -1.61 14.05
N VAL A 29 5.34 -0.75 14.26
CA VAL A 29 5.05 0.42 13.43
C VAL A 29 4.87 1.65 14.31
N SER A 30 5.15 2.82 13.76
CA SER A 30 4.74 4.09 14.32
C SER A 30 3.47 4.56 13.62
N THR A 31 2.48 4.95 14.40
CA THR A 31 1.17 5.36 13.89
C THR A 31 0.78 6.75 14.34
N VAL A 32 -0.05 7.41 13.54
CA VAL A 32 -0.78 8.61 13.92
C VAL A 32 -2.27 8.33 13.81
N SER A 33 -3.02 8.67 14.86
CA SER A 33 -4.48 8.73 14.81
C SER A 33 -4.89 10.06 14.19
N THR A 34 -5.70 10.01 13.13
CA THR A 34 -6.17 11.21 12.45
C THR A 34 -7.58 11.58 12.87
N ILE A 35 -7.84 12.88 12.93
CA ILE A 35 -9.20 13.43 12.89
C ILE A 35 -9.56 13.50 11.41
N VAL A 36 -10.69 12.92 11.06
CA VAL A 36 -11.28 13.07 9.73
C VAL A 36 -12.45 14.04 9.86
N VAL A 37 -12.85 14.65 8.74
CA VAL A 37 -14.19 15.19 8.45
C VAL A 37 -14.28 16.74 8.46
N PRO A 38 -14.78 17.30 7.34
CA PRO A 38 -16.16 17.80 7.32
C PRO A 38 -17.06 17.06 6.29
N GLY A 39 -18.30 16.68 6.66
CA GLY A 39 -19.39 16.44 5.69
C GLY A 39 -20.19 15.12 5.66
N SER A 40 -19.99 14.12 6.53
CA SER A 40 -20.84 12.91 6.53
C SER A 40 -21.66 12.76 7.82
N SER A 41 -22.86 12.18 7.71
CA SER A 41 -23.75 11.89 8.84
C SER A 41 -23.02 11.10 9.91
N SER A 42 -22.92 11.64 11.12
CA SER A 42 -22.35 10.96 12.30
C SER A 42 -23.20 9.78 12.78
N ALA A 43 -24.39 9.62 12.22
CA ALA A 43 -25.29 8.52 12.50
C ALA A 43 -26.18 8.19 11.28
N GLN A 44 -26.59 6.93 11.16
CA GLN A 44 -27.65 6.51 10.25
C GLN A 44 -28.33 5.24 10.74
N THR A 45 -29.55 4.98 10.27
CA THR A 45 -30.21 3.69 10.46
C THR A 45 -30.09 2.87 9.19
N THR A 46 -29.61 1.63 9.30
CA THR A 46 -29.48 0.72 8.16
C THR A 46 -29.94 -0.68 8.52
N ARG A 47 -30.69 -1.30 7.61
CA ARG A 47 -31.14 -2.69 7.77
C ARG A 47 -30.02 -3.66 7.42
N SER A 48 -29.69 -4.59 8.31
CA SER A 48 -28.78 -5.70 8.04
C SER A 48 -29.32 -6.63 6.94
N HIS A 49 -28.48 -7.51 6.42
CA HIS A 49 -28.86 -8.49 5.40
C HIS A 49 -29.74 -9.61 5.96
N THR A 50 -30.49 -10.28 5.09
CA THR A 50 -31.30 -11.46 5.47
C THR A 50 -30.44 -12.65 5.90
N ASN A 51 -29.17 -12.66 5.50
CA ASN A 51 -28.18 -13.67 5.83
C ASN A 51 -27.00 -13.09 6.63
N SER A 52 -27.20 -12.01 7.38
CA SER A 52 -26.19 -11.52 8.33
C SER A 52 -25.86 -12.57 9.39
N VAL A 53 -24.62 -12.56 9.87
CA VAL A 53 -24.04 -13.60 10.75
C VAL A 53 -23.26 -12.99 11.92
N ASN A 54 -22.67 -13.84 12.77
CA ASN A 54 -21.78 -13.46 13.87
C ASN A 54 -22.34 -12.32 14.72
N THR A 55 -23.47 -12.58 15.38
CA THR A 55 -24.13 -11.65 16.32
C THR A 55 -24.82 -10.43 15.69
N ILE A 56 -24.64 -10.18 14.38
CA ILE A 56 -25.50 -9.26 13.63
C ILE A 56 -26.80 -9.99 13.32
N LEU A 57 -27.91 -9.51 13.88
CA LEU A 57 -29.23 -10.10 13.67
C LEU A 57 -29.69 -9.85 12.22
N PRO A 58 -30.18 -10.88 11.51
CA PRO A 58 -30.70 -10.71 10.16
C PRO A 58 -31.86 -9.73 10.07
N SER A 59 -31.98 -9.05 8.92
CA SER A 59 -33.11 -8.17 8.58
C SER A 59 -33.47 -7.10 9.63
N THR A 60 -32.52 -6.71 10.46
CA THR A 60 -32.70 -5.86 11.64
C THR A 60 -32.16 -4.46 11.37
N ASN A 61 -32.89 -3.42 11.81
CA ASN A 61 -32.44 -2.04 11.69
C ASN A 61 -31.45 -1.72 12.81
N TYR A 62 -30.22 -1.33 12.43
CA TYR A 62 -29.19 -0.86 13.35
C TYR A 62 -28.96 0.63 13.21
N ASN A 63 -28.79 1.31 14.34
CA ASN A 63 -28.32 2.69 14.41
C ASN A 63 -26.79 2.69 14.40
N LEU A 64 -26.22 3.02 13.25
CA LEU A 64 -24.79 3.07 13.01
C LEU A 64 -24.31 4.45 13.44
N ASN A 65 -23.43 4.52 14.43
CA ASN A 65 -22.91 5.78 14.96
C ASN A 65 -21.41 5.86 14.67
N TYR A 66 -21.00 6.82 13.84
CA TYR A 66 -19.61 6.98 13.41
C TYR A 66 -18.91 8.07 14.19
N ASN A 67 -17.74 7.76 14.73
CA ASN A 67 -16.83 8.80 15.19
C ASN A 67 -16.26 9.59 14.00
N ASN A 68 -15.83 10.83 14.27
CA ASN A 68 -15.10 11.66 13.30
C ASN A 68 -13.57 11.56 13.49
N ASN A 69 -13.09 10.60 14.27
CA ASN A 69 -11.67 10.39 14.56
C ASN A 69 -11.40 8.88 14.63
N GLY A 70 -10.28 8.49 15.24
CA GLY A 70 -10.00 7.09 15.57
C GLY A 70 -9.45 6.28 14.39
N ASN A 71 -9.36 6.83 13.18
CA ASN A 71 -8.60 6.18 12.11
C ASN A 71 -7.11 6.17 12.43
N VAL A 72 -6.45 5.04 12.17
CA VAL A 72 -5.04 4.86 12.50
C VAL A 72 -4.22 4.69 11.23
N ASN A 73 -3.24 5.57 11.06
CA ASN A 73 -2.38 5.59 9.89
C ASN A 73 -0.95 5.17 10.24
N ILE A 74 -0.35 4.23 9.51
CA ILE A 74 1.08 3.91 9.64
C ILE A 74 1.91 5.00 8.98
N ILE A 75 2.71 5.72 9.77
CA ILE A 75 3.59 6.79 9.26
C ILE A 75 5.04 6.32 9.07
N SER A 76 5.48 5.34 9.86
CA SER A 76 6.80 4.74 9.71
C SER A 76 6.88 3.37 10.38
N PHE A 77 7.95 2.64 10.13
CA PHE A 77 8.31 1.43 10.86
C PHE A 77 9.83 1.26 10.92
N SER A 78 10.30 0.46 11.88
CA SER A 78 11.72 0.14 12.00
C SER A 78 12.00 -1.26 11.45
N LEU A 79 13.05 -1.38 10.65
CA LEU A 79 13.49 -2.64 10.10
C LEU A 79 15.00 -2.68 9.98
N SER A 80 15.63 -3.68 10.60
CA SER A 80 17.09 -3.91 10.57
C SER A 80 17.91 -2.65 10.90
N GLY A 81 17.48 -1.91 11.94
CA GLY A 81 18.13 -0.68 12.39
C GLY A 81 17.86 0.56 11.54
N LYS A 82 17.07 0.46 10.47
CA LYS A 82 16.63 1.60 9.65
C LYS A 82 15.19 1.97 9.96
N THR A 83 14.88 3.26 9.86
CA THR A 83 13.50 3.74 9.88
C THR A 83 13.01 3.95 8.45
N TYR A 84 11.91 3.29 8.10
CA TYR A 84 11.19 3.51 6.85
C TYR A 84 10.01 4.43 7.13
N VAL A 85 9.95 5.56 6.46
CA VAL A 85 8.89 6.57 6.56
C VAL A 85 8.00 6.48 5.32
N ARG A 86 6.70 6.72 5.50
CA ARG A 86 5.79 6.84 4.37
C ARG A 86 6.13 8.09 3.56
N PHE A 87 6.64 7.89 2.35
CA PHE A 87 6.91 8.96 1.39
C PHE A 87 5.61 9.47 0.75
N LYS A 88 4.78 8.54 0.25
CA LYS A 88 3.59 8.89 -0.53
C LYS A 88 2.49 7.86 -0.41
N ASN A 89 1.25 8.32 -0.59
CA ASN A 89 0.09 7.47 -0.86
C ASN A 89 -0.08 7.28 -2.38
N PHE A 90 -0.86 6.28 -2.77
CA PHE A 90 -1.22 6.05 -4.17
C PHE A 90 -2.29 7.03 -4.66
N ASP A 91 -2.22 7.39 -5.95
CA ASP A 91 -3.20 8.25 -6.60
C ASP A 91 -4.50 7.49 -6.87
N THR A 92 -4.38 6.23 -7.24
CA THR A 92 -5.51 5.39 -7.65
C THR A 92 -5.36 3.99 -7.11
N VAL A 93 -6.49 3.41 -6.67
CA VAL A 93 -6.65 1.97 -6.47
C VAL A 93 -7.66 1.47 -7.50
N ILE A 94 -7.31 0.46 -8.29
CA ILE A 94 -8.17 -0.12 -9.34
C ILE A 94 -8.46 -1.57 -8.98
N ILE A 95 -9.73 -1.90 -8.82
CA ILE A 95 -10.17 -3.29 -8.60
C ILE A 95 -10.49 -3.91 -9.96
N ARG A 96 -9.87 -5.03 -10.28
CA ARG A 96 -10.09 -5.80 -11.50
C ARG A 96 -10.95 -7.01 -11.18
N ARG A 97 -12.15 -7.03 -11.76
CA ARG A 97 -13.17 -8.06 -11.52
C ARG A 97 -13.35 -8.95 -12.74
N ALA A 98 -13.46 -10.25 -12.55
CA ALA A 98 -13.81 -11.21 -13.59
C ALA A 98 -14.97 -12.09 -13.10
N ALA A 99 -15.96 -12.36 -13.93
CA ALA A 99 -17.09 -13.21 -13.54
C ALA A 99 -16.62 -14.55 -12.97
N ASN A 100 -17.29 -15.06 -11.95
CA ASN A 100 -17.15 -16.42 -11.45
C ASN A 100 -18.53 -17.11 -11.38
N ALA A 101 -18.61 -18.27 -10.73
CA ALA A 101 -19.87 -19.03 -10.65
C ALA A 101 -20.98 -18.28 -9.88
N TRP A 102 -20.61 -17.29 -9.06
CA TRP A 102 -21.49 -16.67 -8.06
C TRP A 102 -21.70 -15.17 -8.26
N GLU A 103 -20.89 -14.52 -9.09
CA GLU A 103 -20.91 -13.09 -9.32
C GLU A 103 -20.45 -12.75 -10.76
N THR A 104 -21.14 -11.81 -11.39
CA THR A 104 -20.89 -11.43 -12.80
C THR A 104 -19.70 -10.47 -12.91
N THR A 105 -19.15 -10.24 -14.11
CA THR A 105 -18.04 -9.27 -14.29
C THR A 105 -18.41 -7.84 -13.86
N GLY A 106 -19.69 -7.47 -13.99
CA GLY A 106 -20.24 -6.18 -13.49
C GLY A 106 -20.67 -6.20 -12.02
N GLY A 107 -20.48 -7.34 -11.35
CA GLY A 107 -20.78 -7.53 -9.95
C GLY A 107 -20.02 -6.55 -9.06
N ASN A 108 -20.70 -5.52 -8.58
CA ASN A 108 -20.12 -4.52 -7.68
C ASN A 108 -20.43 -4.84 -6.22
N LYS A 109 -20.27 -6.12 -5.85
CA LYS A 109 -20.35 -6.55 -4.46
C LYS A 109 -19.15 -6.02 -3.70
N GLN A 110 -19.40 -5.45 -2.53
CA GLN A 110 -18.38 -4.80 -1.72
C GLN A 110 -18.44 -5.28 -0.29
N HIS A 111 -17.28 -5.67 0.24
CA HIS A 111 -17.08 -6.06 1.63
C HIS A 111 -15.99 -5.21 2.22
N ILE A 112 -16.34 -4.41 3.23
CA ILE A 112 -15.36 -3.63 3.97
C ILE A 112 -15.53 -3.88 5.45
N TYR A 113 -14.41 -3.95 6.15
CA TYR A 113 -14.41 -4.00 7.60
C TYR A 113 -13.87 -2.69 8.16
N VAL A 114 -14.33 -2.37 9.36
CA VAL A 114 -13.88 -1.22 10.14
C VAL A 114 -13.81 -1.66 11.58
N GLU A 115 -12.85 -1.13 12.33
CA GLU A 115 -12.86 -1.20 13.78
C GLU A 115 -14.24 -0.86 14.33
N GLY A 116 -14.74 -1.76 15.17
CA GLY A 116 -16.04 -1.69 15.81
C GLY A 116 -15.90 -1.96 17.30
N ALA A 117 -17.00 -1.79 18.05
CA ALA A 117 -17.01 -2.27 19.43
C ALA A 117 -16.90 -3.81 19.47
N ALA A 118 -16.34 -4.33 20.56
CA ALA A 118 -16.18 -5.78 20.79
C ALA A 118 -17.50 -6.56 20.85
N ALA A 119 -18.64 -5.86 20.96
CA ALA A 119 -19.97 -6.42 20.92
C ALA A 119 -20.95 -5.47 20.23
N VAL A 120 -22.06 -6.01 19.75
CA VAL A 120 -23.22 -5.24 19.27
C VAL A 120 -24.31 -5.26 20.33
N ASN A 121 -24.93 -4.10 20.60
CA ASN A 121 -26.08 -4.06 21.50
C ASN A 121 -27.35 -4.42 20.72
N ASN A 122 -27.78 -5.68 20.82
CA ASN A 122 -28.99 -6.19 20.16
C ASN A 122 -30.29 -5.86 20.93
N VAL A 123 -30.24 -5.16 22.06
CA VAL A 123 -31.43 -4.66 22.75
C VAL A 123 -31.80 -3.28 22.21
N THR A 124 -30.81 -2.40 22.05
CA THR A 124 -31.01 -1.03 21.54
C THR A 124 -30.70 -0.89 20.05
N PHE A 125 -30.23 -1.98 19.42
CA PHE A 125 -29.72 -2.03 18.04
C PHE A 125 -28.72 -0.91 17.73
N ASN A 126 -27.86 -0.59 18.70
CA ASN A 126 -26.83 0.42 18.56
C ASN A 126 -25.51 -0.20 18.10
N MET A 127 -24.88 0.39 17.09
CA MET A 127 -23.64 -0.09 16.48
C MET A 127 -22.62 1.06 16.38
N PRO A 128 -21.82 1.29 17.44
CA PRO A 128 -20.85 2.37 17.49
C PRO A 128 -19.55 2.00 16.76
N PHE A 129 -19.11 2.85 15.86
CA PHE A 129 -17.83 2.76 15.15
C PHE A 129 -16.81 3.70 15.80
N PRO A 130 -15.76 3.16 16.44
CA PRO A 130 -14.68 3.96 17.02
C PRO A 130 -13.90 4.79 15.99
N ALA A 131 -13.94 4.38 14.73
CA ALA A 131 -13.22 5.01 13.64
C ALA A 131 -14.16 5.70 12.63
N ALA A 132 -13.66 6.77 11.99
CA ALA A 132 -14.42 7.41 10.92
C ALA A 132 -14.54 6.49 9.69
N PHE A 133 -15.72 6.54 9.09
CA PHE A 133 -16.11 5.66 8.02
C PHE A 133 -16.77 6.42 6.88
N PRO A 134 -16.27 6.29 5.63
CA PRO A 134 -16.81 7.02 4.51
C PRO A 134 -18.12 6.38 4.07
N GLN A 135 -19.23 6.94 4.51
CA GLN A 135 -20.55 6.74 3.90
C GLN A 135 -20.78 7.83 2.86
N VAL A 136 -20.17 7.69 1.68
CA VAL A 136 -20.38 8.62 0.56
C VAL A 136 -21.12 7.89 -0.54
N SER A 137 -22.37 8.30 -0.78
CA SER A 137 -23.20 7.77 -1.87
C SER A 137 -22.48 7.90 -3.23
N GLY A 138 -22.63 6.89 -4.10
CA GLY A 138 -22.08 6.89 -5.46
C GLY A 138 -20.60 6.52 -5.58
N TYR A 139 -19.89 6.21 -4.48
CA TYR A 139 -18.48 5.80 -4.53
C TYR A 139 -18.30 4.28 -4.44
N SER A 140 -17.19 3.79 -5.02
CA SER A 140 -16.67 2.45 -4.71
C SER A 140 -16.03 2.48 -3.32
N TYR A 141 -16.75 2.00 -2.30
CA TYR A 141 -16.33 2.03 -0.91
C TYR A 141 -15.04 1.24 -0.69
N MET A 142 -14.90 0.06 -1.31
CA MET A 142 -13.67 -0.74 -1.22
C MET A 142 -12.44 0.00 -1.76
N GLN A 143 -12.52 0.57 -2.98
CA GLN A 143 -11.39 1.33 -3.54
C GLN A 143 -11.03 2.54 -2.67
N LYS A 144 -12.04 3.23 -2.12
CA LYS A 144 -11.83 4.36 -1.22
C LYS A 144 -11.12 3.93 0.07
N VAL A 145 -11.65 2.92 0.77
CA VAL A 145 -11.06 2.41 2.01
C VAL A 145 -9.64 1.93 1.75
N MET A 146 -9.39 1.17 0.68
CA MET A 146 -8.05 0.68 0.31
C MET A 146 -7.08 1.78 -0.09
N LYS A 147 -7.54 2.96 -0.53
CA LYS A 147 -6.68 4.09 -0.91
C LYS A 147 -6.30 4.98 0.26
N GLU A 148 -7.19 5.17 1.21
CA GLU A 148 -7.06 6.22 2.24
C GLU A 148 -6.02 5.92 3.33
N GLY A 149 -5.56 4.68 3.50
CA GLY A 149 -4.35 4.41 4.30
C GLY A 149 -4.55 4.19 5.79
N TYR A 150 -5.73 3.75 6.24
CA TYR A 150 -5.99 3.52 7.66
C TYR A 150 -6.12 2.04 8.00
N ILE A 151 -5.24 1.53 8.86
CA ILE A 151 -5.07 0.09 9.09
C ILE A 151 -6.21 -0.55 9.87
N ASN A 152 -6.94 0.23 10.65
CA ASN A 152 -8.11 -0.23 11.40
C ASN A 152 -9.38 -0.33 10.55
N ARG A 153 -9.21 -0.42 9.23
CA ARG A 153 -10.26 -0.72 8.25
C ARG A 153 -9.64 -1.30 6.99
N GLY A 154 -10.45 -1.98 6.21
CA GLY A 154 -9.96 -2.71 5.07
C GLY A 154 -11.09 -3.35 4.28
N SER A 155 -10.72 -4.36 3.50
CA SER A 155 -11.69 -5.20 2.82
C SER A 155 -11.58 -6.63 3.30
N ASP A 156 -12.73 -7.23 3.52
CA ASP A 156 -12.86 -8.61 3.96
C ASP A 156 -12.83 -9.51 2.72
N ASN A 157 -12.05 -10.58 2.78
CA ASN A 157 -12.09 -11.65 1.79
C ASN A 157 -11.88 -11.21 0.33
N VAL A 158 -10.93 -10.29 0.08
CA VAL A 158 -10.76 -9.59 -1.21
C VAL A 158 -10.75 -10.54 -2.40
N PHE A 159 -9.98 -11.63 -2.30
CA PHE A 159 -9.77 -12.58 -3.40
C PHE A 159 -10.60 -13.87 -3.27
N ASN A 160 -11.43 -14.01 -2.22
CA ASN A 160 -12.27 -15.20 -2.08
C ASN A 160 -13.28 -15.24 -3.23
N ASN A 161 -13.25 -16.27 -4.05
CA ASN A 161 -14.13 -16.45 -5.21
C ASN A 161 -15.27 -17.44 -4.97
N ASP A 162 -15.33 -18.05 -3.79
CA ASP A 162 -16.22 -19.15 -3.51
C ASP A 162 -17.25 -18.83 -2.43
N SER A 163 -18.51 -18.69 -2.84
CA SER A 163 -19.64 -18.45 -1.93
C SER A 163 -19.95 -19.61 -0.99
N ALA A 164 -19.51 -20.83 -1.34
CA ALA A 164 -19.67 -21.99 -0.46
C ALA A 164 -18.70 -21.94 0.72
N SER A 165 -17.56 -21.28 0.56
CA SER A 165 -16.56 -21.11 1.63
C SER A 165 -16.89 -19.96 2.59
N ASP A 166 -17.39 -18.83 2.05
CA ASP A 166 -17.83 -17.67 2.84
C ASP A 166 -18.79 -16.78 2.04
N LEU A 167 -19.74 -16.15 2.74
CA LEU A 167 -20.70 -15.21 2.17
C LEU A 167 -20.11 -13.84 1.82
N THR A 168 -18.88 -13.52 2.24
CA THR A 168 -18.09 -12.36 1.81
C THR A 168 -17.22 -12.63 0.57
N TYR A 169 -17.54 -13.67 -0.20
CA TYR A 169 -16.96 -13.89 -1.53
C TYR A 169 -17.12 -12.69 -2.46
N ASN A 170 -16.13 -12.52 -3.33
CA ASN A 170 -16.00 -11.51 -4.37
C ASN A 170 -15.74 -12.18 -5.73
N ASN A 171 -15.46 -11.36 -6.73
CA ASN A 171 -15.06 -11.74 -8.09
C ASN A 171 -13.80 -10.95 -8.51
N ILE A 172 -12.99 -10.58 -7.53
CA ILE A 172 -11.84 -9.71 -7.68
C ILE A 172 -10.62 -10.60 -7.87
N GLU A 173 -9.92 -10.40 -8.97
CA GLU A 173 -8.75 -11.20 -9.33
C GLU A 173 -7.44 -10.43 -9.12
N ARG A 174 -7.53 -9.09 -9.19
CA ARG A 174 -6.37 -8.21 -9.07
C ARG A 174 -6.75 -6.85 -8.50
N VAL A 175 -5.92 -6.30 -7.63
CA VAL A 175 -6.04 -4.93 -7.12
C VAL A 175 -4.77 -4.16 -7.44
N ASP A 176 -4.89 -3.12 -8.26
CA ASP A 176 -3.78 -2.28 -8.70
C ASP A 176 -3.68 -1.03 -7.81
N PHE A 177 -2.52 -0.80 -7.19
CA PHE A 177 -2.19 0.42 -6.44
C PHE A 177 -1.22 1.26 -7.27
N VAL A 178 -1.67 2.43 -7.74
CA VAL A 178 -0.97 3.22 -8.77
C VAL A 178 -0.61 4.61 -8.27
N TYR A 179 0.67 4.94 -8.37
CA TYR A 179 1.26 6.26 -8.23
C TYR A 179 1.71 6.71 -9.62
N LYS A 180 0.93 7.60 -10.23
CA LYS A 180 1.04 7.96 -11.65
C LYS A 180 2.37 8.60 -12.04
N PRO A 181 2.99 9.48 -11.21
CA PRO A 181 4.32 10.00 -11.51
C PRO A 181 5.40 8.90 -11.61
N GLY A 182 5.17 7.76 -10.95
CA GLY A 182 6.16 6.73 -10.77
C GLY A 182 7.25 7.15 -9.78
N MET A 183 8.08 6.19 -9.41
CA MET A 183 9.17 6.34 -8.46
C MET A 183 10.40 5.58 -8.96
N THR A 184 11.59 6.04 -8.59
CA THR A 184 12.86 5.36 -8.84
C THR A 184 13.70 5.38 -7.57
N ALA A 185 14.33 4.25 -7.24
CA ALA A 185 15.25 4.16 -6.11
C ALA A 185 16.64 3.78 -6.60
N SER A 186 17.66 4.54 -6.18
CA SER A 186 19.06 4.15 -6.41
C SER A 186 19.42 2.94 -5.54
N ASN A 187 18.87 2.88 -4.32
CA ASN A 187 18.99 1.75 -3.42
C ASN A 187 17.65 0.99 -3.29
N ILE A 188 17.51 -0.10 -4.04
CA ILE A 188 16.28 -0.90 -4.14
C ILE A 188 15.90 -1.66 -2.86
N VAL A 189 16.78 -1.70 -1.84
CA VAL A 189 16.45 -2.26 -0.52
C VAL A 189 15.99 -1.19 0.48
N SER A 190 16.16 0.09 0.15
CA SER A 190 15.76 1.22 0.98
C SER A 190 14.35 1.74 0.69
N ALA A 191 13.64 1.14 -0.27
CA ALA A 191 12.28 1.52 -0.64
C ALA A 191 11.41 0.28 -0.92
N GLY A 192 10.09 0.42 -0.73
CA GLY A 192 9.16 -0.67 -0.98
C GLY A 192 7.73 -0.37 -0.56
N PHE A 193 6.97 -1.44 -0.38
CA PHE A 193 5.55 -1.40 -0.03
C PHE A 193 5.30 -2.21 1.24
N LEU A 194 4.48 -1.66 2.13
CA LEU A 194 3.97 -2.38 3.29
C LEU A 194 2.58 -2.91 2.97
N ILE A 195 2.40 -4.21 3.12
CA ILE A 195 1.11 -4.89 2.94
C ILE A 195 0.66 -5.39 4.30
N ALA A 196 -0.59 -5.12 4.68
CA ALA A 196 -1.14 -5.49 5.97
C ALA A 196 -2.42 -6.31 5.79
N GLU A 197 -2.63 -7.27 6.68
CA GLU A 197 -3.72 -8.25 6.62
C GLU A 197 -4.24 -8.51 8.05
N ARG A 198 -5.56 -8.56 8.23
CA ARG A 198 -6.21 -8.83 9.52
C ARG A 198 -6.29 -10.34 9.78
N GLY A 199 -5.35 -10.82 10.60
CA GLY A 199 -5.18 -12.24 10.93
C GLY A 199 -3.76 -12.69 10.60
N GLY A 200 -3.22 -12.26 9.46
CA GLY A 200 -1.92 -12.65 8.93
C GLY A 200 -1.85 -14.14 8.60
N ASN A 201 -2.96 -14.67 8.09
CA ASN A 201 -3.17 -16.06 7.74
C ASN A 201 -3.41 -16.28 6.25
N ASP A 202 -3.45 -15.22 5.43
CA ASP A 202 -3.75 -15.36 4.01
C ASP A 202 -2.51 -15.17 3.15
N PRO A 203 -2.08 -16.20 2.38
CA PRO A 203 -1.06 -16.01 1.37
C PRO A 203 -1.63 -15.20 0.18
N PHE A 204 -0.74 -14.54 -0.55
CA PHE A 204 -1.11 -13.75 -1.73
C PHE A 204 0.01 -13.69 -2.77
N LYS A 205 -0.29 -13.15 -3.95
CA LYS A 205 0.70 -12.85 -4.99
C LYS A 205 0.82 -11.34 -5.19
N ILE A 206 2.01 -10.87 -5.54
CA ILE A 206 2.30 -9.46 -5.81
C ILE A 206 3.21 -9.30 -7.02
N ALA A 207 3.03 -8.23 -7.79
CA ALA A 207 3.96 -7.80 -8.83
C ALA A 207 4.09 -6.27 -8.83
N ALA A 208 5.30 -5.76 -9.08
CA ALA A 208 5.50 -4.32 -9.29
C ALA A 208 4.89 -3.88 -10.63
N ILE A 209 4.25 -2.71 -10.66
CA ILE A 209 3.75 -2.11 -11.90
C ILE A 209 4.90 -1.31 -12.53
N THR A 210 5.36 -1.71 -13.71
CA THR A 210 6.53 -1.11 -14.39
C THR A 210 6.15 -0.19 -15.55
N GLY A 211 4.88 -0.17 -15.92
CA GLY A 211 4.34 0.71 -16.96
C GLY A 211 2.86 0.95 -16.76
N ILE A 212 2.40 2.14 -17.13
CA ILE A 212 1.00 2.53 -17.13
C ILE A 212 0.63 3.26 -18.42
N ASP A 213 -0.66 3.27 -18.78
CA ASP A 213 -1.21 4.14 -19.83
C ASP A 213 -1.50 5.56 -19.30
N ALA A 214 -1.97 6.44 -20.18
CA ALA A 214 -2.33 7.83 -19.82
C ALA A 214 -3.44 7.92 -18.74
N ASN A 215 -4.27 6.90 -18.60
CA ASN A 215 -5.35 6.85 -17.61
C ASN A 215 -4.86 6.31 -16.25
N GLY A 216 -3.66 5.70 -16.20
CA GLY A 216 -3.09 5.05 -15.03
C GLY A 216 -3.42 3.57 -14.94
N ASN A 217 -3.86 2.92 -16.03
CA ASN A 217 -3.98 1.47 -16.07
C ASN A 217 -2.60 0.83 -16.27
N PRO A 218 -2.25 -0.23 -15.53
CA PRO A 218 -1.02 -0.98 -15.77
C PRO A 218 -0.93 -1.50 -17.21
N THR A 219 0.24 -1.33 -17.83
CA THR A 219 0.60 -1.84 -19.16
C THR A 219 1.77 -2.81 -19.12
N SER A 220 2.52 -2.86 -18.01
CA SER A 220 3.55 -3.88 -17.78
C SER A 220 3.80 -4.11 -16.28
N PHE A 221 4.31 -5.31 -15.97
CA PHE A 221 4.62 -5.75 -14.62
C PHE A 221 6.02 -6.37 -14.53
N GLY A 222 6.62 -6.26 -13.35
CA GLY A 222 7.77 -7.08 -12.95
C GLY A 222 7.38 -8.54 -12.68
N PRO A 223 8.35 -9.37 -12.25
CA PRO A 223 8.09 -10.75 -11.86
C PRO A 223 6.99 -10.88 -10.79
N VAL A 224 6.16 -11.91 -10.92
CA VAL A 224 5.17 -12.26 -9.90
C VAL A 224 5.88 -12.95 -8.73
N ARG A 225 5.57 -12.51 -7.51
CA ARG A 225 6.14 -13.03 -6.28
C ARG A 225 5.04 -13.57 -5.38
N SER A 226 5.34 -14.66 -4.69
CA SER A 226 4.43 -15.28 -3.73
C SER A 226 4.79 -14.83 -2.32
N VAL A 227 3.79 -14.37 -1.59
CA VAL A 227 3.91 -14.04 -0.17
C VAL A 227 3.17 -15.09 0.64
N GLY A 228 3.92 -15.82 1.46
CA GLY A 228 3.38 -16.87 2.32
C GLY A 228 2.99 -16.33 3.69
N THR A 229 2.14 -17.07 4.40
CA THR A 229 1.65 -16.71 5.74
C THR A 229 2.76 -16.54 6.78
N ALA A 230 3.83 -17.34 6.67
CA ALA A 230 4.99 -17.27 7.56
C ALA A 230 5.80 -15.95 7.47
N SER A 231 5.47 -15.09 6.51
CA SER A 231 6.21 -13.87 6.24
C SER A 231 5.61 -12.62 6.85
N TYR A 232 4.39 -12.73 7.39
CA TYR A 232 3.81 -11.71 8.24
C TYR A 232 4.61 -11.61 9.53
N GLY A 233 4.87 -10.39 9.97
CA GLY A 233 5.48 -10.15 11.28
C GLY A 233 4.50 -10.31 12.44
N GLY A 234 4.91 -9.77 13.58
CA GLY A 234 4.11 -9.66 14.79
C GLY A 234 2.84 -8.84 14.58
N ILE A 235 1.97 -8.88 15.60
CA ILE A 235 0.75 -8.09 15.63
C ILE A 235 1.13 -6.62 15.77
N ILE A 236 0.74 -5.79 14.79
CA ILE A 236 0.97 -4.34 14.78
C ILE A 236 -0.23 -3.54 15.32
N MET A 237 -1.40 -4.19 15.38
CA MET A 237 -2.64 -3.66 15.95
C MET A 237 -3.59 -4.82 16.22
N SER A 238 -4.47 -4.70 17.21
CA SER A 238 -5.61 -5.59 17.39
C SER A 238 -6.91 -4.79 17.41
N ALA A 239 -7.93 -5.26 16.71
CA ALA A 239 -9.25 -4.65 16.73
C ALA A 239 -10.34 -5.70 16.48
N ALA A 240 -11.47 -5.56 17.17
CA ALA A 240 -12.73 -6.15 16.72
C ALA A 240 -13.25 -5.33 15.54
N THR A 241 -13.89 -5.97 14.57
CA THR A 241 -14.33 -5.27 13.35
C THR A 241 -15.76 -5.60 12.97
N TYR A 242 -16.50 -4.58 12.56
CA TYR A 242 -17.75 -4.78 11.84
C TYR A 242 -17.46 -4.94 10.36
N VAL A 243 -17.92 -6.04 9.77
CA VAL A 243 -17.95 -6.25 8.33
C VAL A 243 -19.27 -5.69 7.80
N MET A 244 -19.14 -4.78 6.85
CA MET A 244 -20.21 -4.13 6.13
C MET A 244 -20.24 -4.66 4.69
N ARG A 245 -21.41 -5.07 4.23
CA ARG A 245 -21.61 -5.60 2.88
C ARG A 245 -22.56 -4.73 2.09
N LYS A 246 -22.20 -4.48 0.83
CA LYS A 246 -23.09 -3.91 -0.18
C LYS A 246 -23.17 -4.90 -1.35
N ASP A 247 -24.36 -5.43 -1.60
CA ASP A 247 -24.63 -6.24 -2.78
C ASP A 247 -24.89 -5.32 -4.00
N PRO A 248 -24.82 -5.83 -5.24
CA PRO A 248 -25.00 -5.00 -6.44
C PRO A 248 -26.32 -4.19 -6.44
N ALA A 249 -27.40 -4.77 -5.91
CA ALA A 249 -28.71 -4.14 -5.81
C ALA A 249 -28.88 -3.17 -4.63
N ASP A 250 -27.95 -3.16 -3.67
CA ASP A 250 -28.02 -2.24 -2.53
C ASP A 250 -27.59 -0.82 -2.91
N ASN A 251 -28.22 0.17 -2.30
CA ASN A 251 -27.79 1.57 -2.40
C ASN A 251 -26.61 1.90 -1.47
N ASN A 252 -26.60 1.32 -0.26
CA ASN A 252 -25.63 1.61 0.79
C ASN A 252 -25.05 0.31 1.38
N LEU A 253 -23.92 0.45 2.08
CA LEU A 253 -23.37 -0.63 2.89
C LEU A 253 -24.27 -0.96 4.07
N ARG A 254 -24.44 -2.25 4.34
CA ARG A 254 -25.31 -2.78 5.38
C ARG A 254 -24.52 -3.66 6.36
N PRO A 255 -24.89 -3.67 7.66
CA PRO A 255 -24.25 -4.56 8.64
C PRO A 255 -24.35 -6.02 8.21
N PHE A 256 -23.23 -6.74 8.22
CA PHE A 256 -23.18 -8.13 7.80
C PHE A 256 -22.69 -9.07 8.90
N SER A 257 -21.55 -8.78 9.51
CA SER A 257 -20.91 -9.65 10.51
C SER A 257 -20.13 -8.83 11.54
N LEU A 258 -20.09 -9.28 12.80
CA LEU A 258 -19.10 -8.81 13.78
C LEU A 258 -18.01 -9.88 13.89
N VAL A 259 -16.78 -9.49 13.56
CA VAL A 259 -15.61 -10.33 13.74
C VAL A 259 -14.95 -9.95 15.07
N PRO A 260 -14.71 -10.92 15.99
CA PRO A 260 -14.01 -10.68 17.24
C PRO A 260 -12.61 -10.10 17.01
N SER A 261 -11.97 -9.63 18.09
CA SER A 261 -10.65 -9.02 18.00
C SER A 261 -9.63 -9.96 17.35
N GLN A 262 -9.06 -9.52 16.23
CA GLN A 262 -7.96 -10.17 15.53
C GLN A 262 -6.76 -9.24 15.42
N GLY A 263 -5.57 -9.83 15.33
CA GLY A 263 -4.34 -9.09 15.12
C GLY A 263 -4.14 -8.75 13.65
N ILE A 264 -3.95 -7.47 13.35
CA ILE A 264 -3.44 -7.01 12.06
C ILE A 264 -1.93 -7.23 12.05
N ARG A 265 -1.43 -7.86 10.99
CA ARG A 265 -0.01 -8.13 10.77
C ARG A 265 0.40 -7.56 9.43
N SER A 266 1.70 -7.35 9.23
CA SER A 266 2.20 -6.80 7.99
C SER A 266 3.53 -7.40 7.55
N VAL A 267 3.79 -7.24 6.26
CA VAL A 267 5.01 -7.62 5.57
C VAL A 267 5.48 -6.43 4.76
N PHE A 268 6.79 -6.18 4.78
CA PHE A 268 7.41 -5.20 3.92
C PHE A 268 8.10 -5.90 2.75
N ILE A 269 7.84 -5.38 1.55
CA ILE A 269 8.31 -5.94 0.30
C ILE A 269 9.12 -4.85 -0.39
N ARG A 270 10.44 -5.04 -0.45
CA ARG A 270 11.35 -4.07 -1.04
C ARG A 270 11.25 -4.12 -2.56
N LEU A 271 11.62 -3.04 -3.22
CA LEU A 271 11.67 -3.00 -4.68
C LEU A 271 12.59 -4.10 -5.23
N GLY A 272 13.73 -4.34 -4.58
CA GLY A 272 14.65 -5.41 -4.98
C GLY A 272 14.05 -6.81 -4.89
N ASP A 273 13.18 -7.07 -3.89
CA ASP A 273 12.46 -8.34 -3.79
C ASP A 273 11.52 -8.51 -5.01
N LEU A 274 10.91 -7.43 -5.49
CA LEU A 274 10.07 -7.43 -6.70
C LEU A 274 10.85 -7.52 -8.02
N GLY A 275 12.17 -7.72 -7.97
CA GLY A 275 13.02 -7.81 -9.15
C GLY A 275 13.21 -6.49 -9.88
N ILE A 276 13.00 -5.37 -9.17
CA ILE A 276 13.22 -4.02 -9.72
C ILE A 276 14.69 -3.69 -9.63
N ALA A 277 15.28 -3.29 -10.75
CA ALA A 277 16.66 -2.82 -10.81
C ALA A 277 16.80 -1.41 -10.23
N SER A 278 18.03 -1.05 -9.84
CA SER A 278 18.34 0.33 -9.43
C SER A 278 17.94 1.31 -10.54
N LEU A 279 17.31 2.42 -10.14
CA LEU A 279 16.79 3.47 -11.02
C LEU A 279 15.71 3.04 -12.03
N GLN A 280 15.27 1.77 -12.00
CA GLN A 280 14.11 1.34 -12.78
C GLN A 280 12.85 2.01 -12.23
N ARG A 281 12.04 2.57 -13.14
CA ARG A 281 10.79 3.24 -12.77
C ARG A 281 9.72 2.23 -12.39
N VAL A 282 9.03 2.50 -11.29
CA VAL A 282 7.92 1.72 -10.74
C VAL A 282 6.75 2.64 -10.49
N TYR A 283 5.54 2.22 -10.84
CA TYR A 283 4.30 2.99 -10.65
C TYR A 283 3.46 2.46 -9.50
N GLY A 284 3.93 1.46 -8.76
CA GLY A 284 3.25 0.86 -7.63
C GLY A 284 3.26 -0.66 -7.70
N TYR A 285 2.19 -1.32 -7.26
CA TYR A 285 2.08 -2.77 -7.23
C TYR A 285 0.66 -3.26 -7.51
N ALA A 286 0.56 -4.50 -7.95
CA ALA A 286 -0.69 -5.25 -8.03
C ALA A 286 -0.69 -6.40 -7.04
N LEU A 287 -1.78 -6.55 -6.28
CA LEU A 287 -2.07 -7.71 -5.44
C LEU A 287 -3.03 -8.66 -6.16
N MET A 288 -2.85 -9.96 -5.92
CA MET A 288 -3.57 -11.04 -6.58
C MET A 288 -3.81 -12.19 -5.60
N GLY A 289 -4.83 -13.01 -5.88
CA GLY A 289 -5.14 -14.23 -5.14
C GLY A 289 -3.98 -15.23 -5.15
N ASN A 290 -3.93 -16.09 -4.14
CA ASN A 290 -2.84 -17.08 -4.01
C ASN A 290 -2.88 -18.15 -5.11
N ASP A 291 -4.06 -18.42 -5.68
CA ASP A 291 -4.26 -19.38 -6.76
C ASP A 291 -3.74 -18.91 -8.13
N VAL A 292 -3.34 -17.64 -8.26
CA VAL A 292 -2.82 -17.09 -9.51
C VAL A 292 -1.52 -17.79 -9.91
N THR A 293 -1.51 -18.28 -11.15
CA THR A 293 -0.39 -18.98 -11.78
C THR A 293 0.35 -18.11 -12.79
N ALA A 294 -0.13 -16.89 -13.03
CA ALA A 294 0.54 -15.90 -13.87
C ALA A 294 2.00 -15.70 -13.41
N SER A 295 2.93 -15.76 -14.36
CA SER A 295 4.37 -15.61 -14.12
C SER A 295 5.03 -14.53 -14.97
N THR A 296 4.35 -14.09 -16.04
CA THR A 296 4.84 -13.04 -16.95
C THR A 296 3.91 -11.83 -16.95
N SER A 297 4.45 -10.67 -17.34
CA SER A 297 3.67 -9.43 -17.47
C SER A 297 2.42 -9.59 -18.34
N ALA A 298 2.52 -10.31 -19.47
CA ALA A 298 1.39 -10.53 -20.38
C ALA A 298 0.28 -11.37 -19.72
N GLN A 299 0.66 -12.36 -18.91
CA GLN A 299 -0.28 -13.18 -18.15
C GLN A 299 -0.97 -12.37 -17.05
N VAL A 300 -0.22 -11.55 -16.30
CA VAL A 300 -0.78 -10.69 -15.24
C VAL A 300 -1.75 -9.65 -15.82
N LEU A 301 -1.46 -9.11 -17.01
CA LEU A 301 -2.38 -8.18 -17.70
C LEU A 301 -3.73 -8.83 -18.03
N ASN A 302 -3.73 -10.13 -18.37
CA ASN A 302 -4.93 -10.88 -18.74
C ASN A 302 -5.61 -11.53 -17.52
N TYR A 303 -6.05 -10.69 -16.58
CA TYR A 303 -6.70 -11.11 -15.33
C TYR A 303 -8.03 -11.86 -15.52
N THR A 304 -8.60 -11.83 -16.73
CA THR A 304 -9.83 -12.56 -17.07
C THR A 304 -9.59 -14.01 -17.52
N ASN A 305 -8.35 -14.37 -17.86
CA ASN A 305 -8.00 -15.69 -18.36
C ASN A 305 -7.87 -16.71 -17.21
N THR A 306 -8.73 -17.73 -17.22
CA THR A 306 -8.82 -18.74 -16.16
C THR A 306 -7.62 -19.66 -16.05
N THR A 307 -6.77 -19.75 -17.07
CA THR A 307 -5.50 -20.49 -16.95
C THR A 307 -4.53 -19.80 -16.01
N TYR A 308 -4.55 -18.46 -15.98
CA TYR A 308 -3.64 -17.64 -15.18
C TYR A 308 -4.28 -17.16 -13.87
N PHE A 309 -5.60 -16.99 -13.87
CA PHE A 309 -6.45 -16.57 -12.76
C PHE A 309 -7.60 -17.57 -12.58
N PRO A 310 -7.36 -18.72 -11.90
CA PRO A 310 -8.29 -19.84 -11.88
C PRO A 310 -9.63 -19.60 -11.16
N ARG A 311 -9.75 -18.53 -10.36
CA ARG A 311 -10.95 -18.20 -9.54
C ARG A 311 -11.25 -19.27 -8.49
N THR A 312 -10.20 -19.88 -7.96
CA THR A 312 -10.23 -20.97 -6.96
C THR A 312 -9.68 -20.55 -5.61
N THR A 313 -9.33 -19.27 -5.43
CA THR A 313 -9.05 -18.73 -4.10
C THR A 313 -10.30 -18.84 -3.22
N THR A 314 -10.16 -19.46 -2.05
CA THR A 314 -11.16 -19.63 -0.99
C THR A 314 -10.57 -19.14 0.34
N THR A 315 -11.38 -18.99 1.39
CA THR A 315 -10.91 -18.61 2.73
C THR A 315 -9.88 -19.56 3.35
N ALA A 316 -9.75 -20.79 2.82
CA ALA A 316 -8.81 -21.79 3.31
C ALA A 316 -7.43 -21.71 2.63
N ASN A 317 -7.33 -21.09 1.45
CA ASN A 317 -6.11 -21.06 0.65
C ASN A 317 -5.69 -19.64 0.24
N GLY A 318 -6.41 -18.62 0.72
CA GLY A 318 -6.28 -17.21 0.38
C GLY A 318 -7.55 -16.49 0.83
N GLY A 319 -7.93 -15.42 0.13
CA GLY A 319 -9.08 -14.60 0.57
C GLY A 319 -8.66 -13.50 1.53
N MET A 320 -7.56 -12.84 1.21
CA MET A 320 -6.95 -11.77 1.99
C MET A 320 -7.94 -10.80 2.66
N ASP A 321 -7.88 -10.72 3.98
CA ASP A 321 -8.50 -9.67 4.81
C ASP A 321 -7.67 -8.37 4.80
N LEU A 322 -7.50 -7.79 3.61
CA LEU A 322 -6.59 -6.68 3.34
C LEU A 322 -6.87 -5.45 4.22
N ALA A 323 -5.94 -5.15 5.13
CA ALA A 323 -5.93 -3.93 5.92
C ALA A 323 -5.41 -2.78 5.05
N SER A 324 -6.05 -1.60 5.17
CA SER A 324 -5.66 -0.45 4.37
C SER A 324 -4.37 0.17 4.90
N ALA A 325 -3.25 -0.32 4.39
CA ALA A 325 -1.93 0.28 4.59
C ALA A 325 -1.23 0.74 3.29
N PRO A 326 -1.93 1.22 2.24
CA PRO A 326 -1.27 1.72 1.03
C PRO A 326 -0.21 2.76 1.37
N GLY A 327 0.98 2.56 0.84
CA GLY A 327 2.02 3.56 0.93
C GLY A 327 3.29 3.11 0.23
N ILE A 328 4.01 4.10 -0.29
CA ILE A 328 5.41 3.97 -0.66
C ILE A 328 6.21 4.32 0.59
N PHE A 329 7.02 3.38 1.06
CA PHE A 329 7.87 3.56 2.24
C PHE A 329 9.32 3.54 1.85
N GLU A 330 10.09 4.47 2.42
CA GLU A 330 11.51 4.62 2.16
C GLU A 330 12.28 4.98 3.43
N THR A 331 13.58 4.68 3.45
CA THR A 331 14.49 5.25 4.45
C THR A 331 15.10 6.53 3.92
N ASP A 332 15.67 7.38 4.78
CA ASP A 332 16.37 8.64 4.43
C ASP A 332 17.49 8.51 3.38
N PHE A 333 17.77 7.30 2.87
CA PHE A 333 18.66 7.01 1.76
C PHE A 333 17.91 6.94 0.42
N VAL A 334 17.69 8.14 -0.14
CA VAL A 334 17.57 8.48 -1.58
C VAL A 334 16.51 7.72 -2.39
N LEU A 335 15.30 8.29 -2.50
CA LEU A 335 14.54 8.24 -3.76
C LEU A 335 14.83 9.46 -4.63
N ALA A 336 14.97 9.15 -5.93
CA ALA A 336 15.19 10.01 -7.06
C ALA A 336 16.08 11.24 -6.80
N GLY A 337 17.37 11.13 -7.13
CA GLY A 337 18.09 12.29 -7.65
C GLY A 337 17.31 12.81 -8.86
N HIS A 338 16.48 13.81 -8.66
CA HIS A 338 15.83 14.55 -9.74
C HIS A 338 16.94 15.27 -10.50
N TYR A 339 17.27 14.75 -11.68
CA TYR A 339 18.26 15.27 -12.64
C TYR A 339 19.26 16.27 -12.04
N LEU A 340 20.26 15.73 -11.36
CA LEU A 340 21.46 16.51 -11.06
C LEU A 340 22.22 16.67 -12.39
N THR A 341 22.11 17.81 -13.06
CA THR A 341 23.16 18.17 -14.03
C THR A 341 24.36 18.60 -13.21
N LEU A 342 25.49 17.93 -13.40
CA LEU A 342 26.75 18.25 -12.75
C LEU A 342 27.70 18.77 -13.82
N THR A 343 28.24 19.96 -13.62
CA THR A 343 29.28 20.51 -14.48
C THR A 343 30.52 20.74 -13.63
N VAL A 344 31.64 20.17 -14.07
CA VAL A 344 32.95 20.43 -13.49
C VAL A 344 33.71 21.31 -14.47
N GLU A 345 34.06 22.51 -14.05
CA GLU A 345 34.86 23.44 -14.85
C GLU A 345 36.14 23.80 -14.12
N ASN A 346 37.22 23.98 -14.87
CA ASN A 346 38.46 24.52 -14.34
C ASN A 346 38.48 26.02 -14.63
N LYS A 347 38.20 26.85 -13.62
CA LYS A 347 38.19 28.31 -13.73
C LYS A 347 39.37 28.88 -12.98
N SER A 348 40.33 29.44 -13.71
CA SER A 348 41.48 30.13 -13.13
C SER A 348 42.23 29.31 -12.07
N CYS A 349 42.56 28.06 -12.40
CA CYS A 349 43.27 27.10 -11.54
C CYS A 349 42.47 26.61 -10.31
N ARG A 350 41.15 26.80 -10.28
CA ARG A 350 40.24 26.21 -9.29
C ARG A 350 39.24 25.28 -9.96
N GLN A 351 38.88 24.21 -9.25
CA GLN A 351 37.79 23.33 -9.69
C GLN A 351 36.47 23.92 -9.20
N GLU A 352 35.58 24.19 -10.13
CA GLU A 352 34.21 24.59 -9.85
C GLU A 352 33.29 23.41 -10.15
N LEU A 353 32.51 23.03 -9.14
CA LEU A 353 31.46 22.04 -9.22
C LEU A 353 30.12 22.77 -9.21
N GLU A 354 29.43 22.77 -10.32
CA GLU A 354 28.07 23.29 -10.44
C GLU A 354 27.08 22.15 -10.51
N TRP A 355 25.98 22.25 -9.76
CA TRP A 355 24.87 21.32 -9.91
C TRP A 355 23.50 21.99 -9.91
N ASN A 356 22.56 21.38 -10.63
CA ASN A 356 21.14 21.73 -10.54
C ASN A 356 20.36 20.63 -9.82
N ASP A 357 19.65 20.97 -8.76
CA ASP A 357 18.68 20.08 -8.08
C ASP A 357 17.28 20.66 -8.29
N ASN A 358 16.35 19.89 -8.87
CA ASN A 358 14.96 20.34 -9.04
C ASN A 358 14.15 20.25 -7.73
N ASP A 359 14.67 19.59 -6.70
CA ASP A 359 14.08 19.46 -5.36
C ASP A 359 14.80 20.30 -4.30
N PHE A 360 15.52 21.34 -4.73
CA PHE A 360 16.28 22.24 -3.84
C PHE A 360 15.45 22.81 -2.67
N MET A 361 14.14 23.01 -2.88
CA MET A 361 13.20 23.47 -1.85
C MET A 361 13.03 22.49 -0.68
N GLN A 362 13.39 21.22 -0.87
CA GLN A 362 13.31 20.16 0.14
C GLN A 362 14.67 19.85 0.78
N ALA A 363 15.76 20.39 0.25
CA ALA A 363 17.11 20.23 0.78
C ALA A 363 17.44 21.37 1.76
N LYS A 364 18.10 21.05 2.89
CA LYS A 364 18.69 22.07 3.77
C LYS A 364 20.10 22.44 3.32
N ALA A 365 20.87 21.42 2.96
CA ALA A 365 22.25 21.52 2.52
C ALA A 365 22.67 20.27 1.76
N TYR A 366 23.70 20.44 0.94
CA TYR A 366 24.44 19.42 0.21
C TYR A 366 25.81 19.23 0.86
N GLN A 367 26.21 17.99 1.10
CA GLN A 367 27.58 17.65 1.50
C GLN A 367 28.35 17.22 0.26
N VAL A 368 29.39 17.98 -0.06
CA VAL A 368 30.36 17.72 -1.13
C VAL A 368 31.50 16.90 -0.52
N GLU A 369 31.79 15.77 -1.14
CA GLU A 369 32.84 14.84 -0.69
C GLU A 369 33.79 14.54 -1.85
N ARG A 370 35.07 14.30 -1.53
CA ARG A 370 36.06 13.82 -2.49
C ARG A 370 36.40 12.36 -2.24
N SER A 371 36.73 11.64 -3.30
CA SER A 371 37.31 10.31 -3.21
C SER A 371 38.41 10.17 -4.25
N MET A 372 39.55 9.57 -3.86
CA MET A 372 40.64 9.24 -4.78
C MET A 372 40.61 7.80 -5.29
N ASP A 373 39.85 6.93 -4.62
CA ASP A 373 39.79 5.49 -4.88
C ASP A 373 38.38 4.99 -5.19
N GLY A 374 37.38 5.88 -5.19
CA GLY A 374 35.97 5.56 -5.38
C GLY A 374 35.33 4.81 -4.20
N ASN A 375 36.07 4.55 -3.12
CA ASN A 375 35.64 3.74 -1.98
C ASN A 375 35.65 4.50 -0.66
N ASN A 376 36.60 5.40 -0.47
CA ASN A 376 36.75 6.25 0.71
C ASN A 376 36.38 7.69 0.33
N PHE A 377 35.39 8.25 1.02
CA PHE A 377 34.89 9.60 0.78
C PHE A 377 35.26 10.50 1.95
N GLU A 378 35.96 11.59 1.66
CA GLU A 378 36.32 12.63 2.63
C GLU A 378 35.41 13.85 2.43
N PRO A 379 34.75 14.33 3.49
CA PRO A 379 33.95 15.55 3.41
C PRO A 379 34.83 16.76 3.05
N LEU A 380 34.47 17.48 2.00
CA LEU A 380 35.11 18.75 1.62
C LEU A 380 34.36 19.92 2.23
N LYS A 381 33.04 20.00 1.98
CA LYS A 381 32.23 21.16 2.40
C LYS A 381 30.76 20.83 2.44
N THR A 382 30.05 21.51 3.34
CA THR A 382 28.59 21.61 3.31
C THR A 382 28.19 22.90 2.59
N VAL A 383 27.46 22.77 1.49
CA VAL A 383 26.86 23.87 0.74
C VAL A 383 25.39 23.94 1.13
N ASN A 384 24.97 25.03 1.79
CA ASN A 384 23.56 25.22 2.10
C ASN A 384 22.76 25.27 0.80
N ALA A 385 21.59 24.63 0.79
CA ALA A 385 20.72 24.69 -0.38
C ALA A 385 20.27 26.13 -0.57
N THR A 386 20.51 26.67 -1.76
CA THR A 386 19.96 27.96 -2.18
C THR A 386 18.44 27.80 -2.37
N GLN A 387 17.67 28.89 -2.32
CA GLN A 387 16.26 28.88 -2.78
C GLN A 387 16.18 28.86 -4.32
N GLU A 388 17.19 28.31 -4.98
CA GLU A 388 17.29 28.18 -6.42
C GLU A 388 17.77 26.77 -6.75
N SER A 389 17.44 26.30 -7.96
CA SER A 389 17.85 24.97 -8.40
C SER A 389 19.36 24.83 -8.54
N LYS A 390 20.07 25.94 -8.82
CA LYS A 390 21.50 25.97 -9.11
C LYS A 390 22.33 26.20 -7.86
N ASN A 391 23.36 25.37 -7.67
CA ASN A 391 24.28 25.42 -6.54
C ASN A 391 25.71 25.27 -7.06
N ILE A 392 26.66 25.96 -6.41
CA ILE A 392 28.07 26.04 -6.85
C ILE A 392 28.99 25.79 -5.66
N PHE A 393 29.99 24.93 -5.87
CA PHE A 393 31.14 24.76 -4.99
C PHE A 393 32.43 25.09 -5.76
N THR A 394 33.34 25.80 -5.11
CA THR A 394 34.68 26.07 -5.65
C THR A 394 35.69 25.57 -4.63
N ASP A 395 36.60 24.71 -5.08
CA ASP A 395 37.76 24.24 -4.29
C ASP A 395 38.83 25.32 -4.18
#